data_AF-A0A381PA21-F1
#
_entry.id   AF-A0A381PA21-F1
#
_cell.length_a   1.000
_cell.length_b   1.000
_cell.length_c   1.000
_cell.angle_alpha   90.00
_cell.angle_beta   90.00
_cell.angle_gamma   90.00
#
_symmetry.space_group_name_H-M   'P 1'
#
loop_
_entity.id
_entity.type
_entity.pdbx_description
1 polymer ?
#
loop_
_entity_poly.entity_id
_entity_poly.type
_entity_poly.pdbx_seq_one_letter_code
_entity_poly.pdbx_strand_id
1 'polypeptide(L)' 'APQSANASGPEHDIFIQQTKLKNTLREWMGEEAVTHSEAG' A
#
# COMPACT_ATOMS: atom_id res chain seq x y z
N ALA A 1 11.07 1.57 13.61
CA ALA A 1 11.09 1.08 12.21
C ALA A 1 9.93 0.10 12.02
N PRO A 2 9.33 0.01 10.83
CA PRO A 2 8.26 -0.96 10.55
C PRO A 2 8.74 -2.40 10.76
N GLN A 3 7.82 -3.29 11.14
CA GLN A 3 8.07 -4.72 11.25
C GLN A 3 7.42 -5.45 10.09
N SER A 4 8.00 -6.58 9.68
CA SER A 4 7.54 -7.38 8.55
C SER A 4 7.45 -8.85 8.92
N ALA A 5 6.39 -9.53 8.48
CA ALA A 5 6.26 -10.98 8.59
C ALA A 5 6.99 -11.72 7.45
N ASN A 6 7.24 -11.02 6.35
CA ASN A 6 7.91 -11.50 5.14
C ASN A 6 9.43 -11.47 5.29
N ALA A 7 10.09 -12.48 4.71
CA ALA A 7 11.55 -12.62 4.72
C ALA A 7 12.28 -11.49 3.96
N SER A 8 11.59 -10.77 3.06
CA SER A 8 12.16 -9.64 2.31
C SER A 8 12.29 -8.35 3.13
N GLY A 9 11.83 -8.35 4.39
CA GLY A 9 11.87 -7.16 5.25
C GLY A 9 10.73 -6.16 4.97
N PRO A 10 10.66 -5.08 5.77
CA PRO A 10 9.55 -4.14 5.73
C PRO A 10 9.67 -3.12 4.60
N GLU A 11 8.52 -2.69 4.10
CA GLU A 11 8.43 -1.49 3.25
C GLU A 11 8.85 -0.28 4.07
N HIS A 12 9.68 0.59 3.50
CA HIS A 12 10.16 1.80 4.19
C HIS A 12 9.68 3.09 3.53
N ASP A 13 9.15 3.03 2.30
CA ASP A 13 8.55 4.19 1.67
C ASP A 13 7.16 4.48 2.28
N ILE A 14 7.04 5.64 2.93
CA ILE A 14 5.81 6.06 3.61
C ILE A 14 4.64 6.25 2.64
N PHE A 15 4.88 6.63 1.40
CA PHE A 15 3.82 6.78 0.39
C PHE A 15 3.30 5.42 -0.07
N ILE A 16 4.19 4.43 -0.21
CA ILE A 16 3.79 3.05 -0.52
C ILE A 16 3.00 2.43 0.64
N GLN A 17 3.44 2.62 1.89
CA GLN A 17 2.71 2.15 3.06
C GLN A 17 1.30 2.74 3.14
N GLN A 18 1.16 4.06 2.95
CA GLN A 18 -0.14 4.72 2.97
C GLN A 18 -1.03 4.29 1.81
N THR A 19 -0.46 4.04 0.62
CA THR A 19 -1.21 3.54 -0.53
C THR A 19 -1.75 2.13 -0.26
N LYS A 20 -0.93 1.24 0.31
CA LYS A 20 -1.37 -0.09 0.74
C LYS A 20 -2.52 0.00 1.74
N LEU A 21 -2.39 0.83 2.79
CA LEU A 21 -3.46 1.03 3.78
C LEU A 21 -4.76 1.56 3.14
N LYS A 22 -4.66 2.59 2.28
CA LYS A 22 -5.82 3.14 1.58
C LYS A 22 -6.51 2.09 0.70
N ASN A 23 -5.73 1.28 -0.02
CA ASN A 23 -6.29 0.27 -0.91
C ASN A 23 -6.97 -0.87 -0.13
N THR A 24 -6.44 -1.27 1.02
CA THR A 24 -7.13 -2.22 1.91
C THR A 24 -8.49 -1.68 2.34
N LEU A 25 -8.59 -0.41 2.72
CA LEU A 25 -9.87 0.19 3.10
C LEU A 25 -10.84 0.33 1.92
N ARG A 26 -10.34 0.70 0.74
CA ARG A 26 -11.14 0.78 -0.50
C ARG A 26 -11.74 -0.58 -0.87
N GLU A 27 -10.93 -1.63 -0.82
CA GLU A 27 -11.39 -3.00 -1.07
C GLU A 27 -12.52 -3.39 -0.11
N TRP A 28 -12.41 -3.06 1.18
CA TRP A 28 -13.48 -3.31 2.15
C TRP A 28 -14.76 -2.50 1.89
N MET A 29 -14.64 -1.34 1.24
CA MET A 29 -15.76 -0.52 0.82
C MET A 29 -16.31 -0.92 -0.57
N GLY A 30 -15.73 -1.91 -1.23
CA GLY A 30 -16.07 -2.29 -2.61
C GLY A 30 -15.62 -1.27 -3.66
N GLU A 31 -14.69 -0.39 -3.30
CA GLU A 31 -14.08 0.59 -4.20
C GLU A 31 -12.82 0.02 -4.88
N GLU A 32 -12.54 0.51 -6.08
CA GLU A 32 -11.33 0.12 -6.81
C GLU A 32 -10.06 0.63 -6.13
N ALA A 33 -9.00 -0.17 -6.18
CA ALA A 33 -7.69 0.20 -5.66
C ALA A 33 -7.08 1.37 -6.46
N VAL A 34 -6.42 2.28 -5.75
CA VAL A 34 -5.67 3.37 -6.37
C VAL A 34 -4.23 2.91 -6.60
N THR A 35 -3.82 2.87 -7.85
CA THR A 35 -2.41 2.74 -8.22
C THR A 35 -1.85 4.13 -8.53
N HIS A 36 -0.59 4.38 -8.18
CA HIS A 36 0.16 5.42 -8.89
C HIS A 36 0.43 4.88 -10.29
N SER A 37 -0.53 5.06 -11.19
CA SER A 37 -0.26 4.97 -12.61
C SER A 37 0.67 6.14 -12.91
N GLU A 38 1.90 5.89 -13.36
CA GLU A 38 2.66 6.92 -14.06
C GLU A 38 1.83 7.27 -15.30
N ALA A 39 0.95 8.27 -15.18
CA ALA A 39 0.53 9.06 -16.31
C ALA A 39 1.75 9.93 -16.69
N GLY A 40 2.66 9.29 -17.43
CA GLY A 40 3.72 9.87 -18.24
C GLY A 40 3.66 9.22 -19.61
#